data_AF-A0AAW9QY93-F1
#
_entry.id   AF-A0AAW9QY93-F1
#
_cell.length_a   1.000
_cell.length_b   1.000
_cell.length_c   1.000
_cell.angle_alpha   90.00
_cell.angle_beta   90.00
_cell.angle_gamma   90.00
#
_symmetry.space_group_name_H-M   'P 1'
#
loop_
_entity.id
_entity.type
_entity.pdbx_description
1 polymer ?
#
loop_
_entity_poly.entity_id
_entity_poly.type
_entity_poly.pdbx_seq_one_letter_code
_entity_poly.pdbx_strand_id
1 'polypeptide(L)'
;MDQQKPVFASGDRSIRSIVTELHSYFRDLQSYYQIARDEVAIALENTADPARMHDLKQQLQKFTRKLQYLHLLDHSIASADVILHTEEMIDEFNSSENKGEPLKN
;
A
#
# COMPACT_ATOMS: atom_id res chain seq x y z
N MET A 1 -9.45 0.65 -21.48
CA MET A 1 -8.05 0.53 -20.98
C MET A 1 -8.10 -0.52 -19.88
N ASP A 2 -7.53 -1.70 -20.10
CA ASP A 2 -7.44 -2.71 -19.04
C ASP A 2 -6.47 -2.20 -17.96
N GLN A 3 -6.99 -1.73 -16.84
CA GLN A 3 -6.15 -1.36 -15.71
C GLN A 3 -5.65 -2.63 -15.02
N GLN A 4 -4.37 -2.93 -15.20
CA GLN A 4 -3.71 -4.02 -14.50
C GLN A 4 -3.51 -3.67 -13.03
N LYS A 5 -3.86 -4.61 -12.14
CA LYS A 5 -3.64 -4.44 -10.70
C LYS A 5 -2.14 -4.30 -10.42
N PRO A 6 -1.71 -3.30 -9.62
CA PRO A 6 -0.32 -3.15 -9.21
C PRO A 6 0.24 -4.41 -8.54
N VAL A 7 1.54 -4.66 -8.73
CA VAL A 7 2.29 -5.79 -8.15
C VAL A 7 3.48 -5.24 -7.36
N PHE A 8 3.71 -5.79 -6.16
CA PHE A 8 4.85 -5.45 -5.31
C PHE A 8 5.92 -6.55 -5.39
N ALA A 9 7.19 -6.19 -5.50
CA ALA A 9 8.30 -7.13 -5.61
C ALA A 9 9.33 -6.94 -4.49
N SER A 10 9.33 -7.84 -3.51
CA SER A 10 10.31 -7.86 -2.40
C SER A 10 11.58 -8.61 -2.82
N GLY A 11 12.59 -7.89 -3.32
CA GLY A 11 13.95 -8.41 -3.51
C GLY A 11 14.86 -8.05 -2.33
N ASP A 12 16.16 -8.36 -2.42
CA ASP A 12 17.18 -7.84 -1.50
C ASP A 12 17.30 -6.32 -1.67
N ARG A 13 16.57 -5.58 -0.83
CA ARG A 13 16.53 -4.11 -0.83
C ARG A 13 16.66 -3.58 0.59
N SER A 14 17.24 -2.40 0.73
CA SER A 14 17.30 -1.73 2.03
C SER A 14 15.90 -1.41 2.56
N ILE A 15 15.76 -1.31 3.88
CA ILE A 15 14.49 -0.97 4.55
C ILE A 15 13.89 0.32 3.97
N ARG A 16 14.74 1.32 3.69
CA ARG A 16 14.33 2.59 3.06
C ARG A 16 13.70 2.39 1.69
N SER A 17 14.34 1.60 0.83
CA SER A 17 13.81 1.27 -0.50
C SER A 17 12.46 0.55 -0.40
N ILE A 18 12.34 -0.39 0.55
CA ILE A 18 11.09 -1.12 0.79
C ILE A 18 9.96 -0.16 1.18
N VAL A 19 10.20 0.78 2.11
CA VAL A 19 9.18 1.73 2.55
C VAL A 19 8.76 2.68 1.43
N THR A 20 9.71 3.23 0.66
CA THR A 20 9.39 4.08 -0.50
C THR A 20 8.60 3.34 -1.57
N GLU A 21 8.95 2.07 -1.85
CA GLU A 21 8.23 1.26 -2.83
C GLU A 21 6.84 0.86 -2.34
N LEU A 22 6.69 0.52 -1.06
CA LEU A 22 5.39 0.22 -0.48
C LEU A 22 4.47 1.46 -0.51
N HIS A 23 5.01 2.65 -0.25
CA HIS A 23 4.27 3.90 -0.38
C HIS A 23 3.69 4.07 -1.80
N SER A 24 4.56 3.92 -2.80
CA SER A 24 4.16 4.01 -4.21
C SER A 24 3.14 2.93 -4.58
N TYR A 25 3.37 1.70 -4.13
CA TYR A 25 2.49 0.56 -4.36
C TYR A 25 1.09 0.75 -3.78
N PHE A 26 0.98 1.25 -2.53
CA PHE A 26 -0.31 1.48 -1.88
C PHE A 26 -1.08 2.61 -2.53
N ARG A 27 -0.39 3.68 -2.93
CA ARG A 27 -1.00 4.76 -3.71
C ARG A 27 -1.58 4.25 -5.04
N ASP A 28 -0.81 3.46 -5.78
CA ASP A 28 -1.26 2.91 -7.06
C ASP A 28 -2.42 1.92 -6.86
N LEU A 29 -2.40 1.11 -5.79
CA LEU A 29 -3.52 0.25 -5.43
C LEU A 29 -4.77 1.03 -5.05
N GLN A 30 -4.62 2.17 -4.36
CA GLN A 30 -5.74 3.02 -4.00
C GLN A 30 -6.42 3.57 -5.25
N SER A 31 -5.65 4.08 -6.20
CA SER A 31 -6.17 4.53 -7.50
C SER A 31 -6.88 3.40 -8.25
N TYR A 32 -6.27 2.21 -8.31
CA TYR A 32 -6.87 1.02 -8.93
C TYR A 32 -8.24 0.67 -8.33
N TYR A 33 -8.35 0.60 -6.99
CA TYR A 33 -9.61 0.24 -6.35
C TYR A 33 -10.65 1.37 -6.37
N GLN A 34 -10.24 2.64 -6.46
CA GLN A 34 -11.16 3.75 -6.69
C GLN A 34 -11.84 3.59 -8.06
N ILE A 35 -11.05 3.35 -9.10
CA ILE A 35 -11.57 3.19 -10.47
C ILE A 35 -12.47 1.94 -10.55
N ALA A 36 -12.01 0.80 -10.03
CA ALA A 36 -12.82 -0.43 -10.02
C ALA A 36 -14.13 -0.28 -9.23
N ARG A 37 -14.12 0.48 -8.13
CA ARG A 37 -15.34 0.79 -7.37
C ARG A 37 -16.30 1.64 -8.20
N ASP A 38 -15.80 2.66 -8.87
CA ASP A 38 -16.62 3.58 -9.66
C ASP A 38 -17.21 2.86 -10.89
N GLU A 39 -16.45 1.97 -11.53
CA GLU A 39 -16.95 1.07 -12.59
C GLU A 39 -18.08 0.16 -12.09
N VAL A 40 -17.93 -0.45 -10.90
CA VAL A 40 -18.99 -1.27 -10.29
C VAL A 40 -20.21 -0.45 -9.91
N ALA A 41 -20.03 0.80 -9.44
CA ALA A 41 -21.13 1.70 -9.14
C ALA A 41 -21.95 2.02 -10.41
N ILE A 42 -21.27 2.37 -11.50
CA ILE A 42 -21.90 2.61 -12.80
C ILE A 42 -22.62 1.34 -13.29
N ALA A 43 -21.99 0.17 -13.17
CA ALA A 43 -22.64 -1.09 -13.56
C ALA A 43 -23.89 -1.40 -12.73
N LEU A 44 -23.88 -1.08 -11.43
CA LEU A 44 -25.02 -1.29 -10.54
C LEU A 44 -26.21 -0.40 -10.91
N GLU A 45 -25.96 0.87 -11.25
CA GLU A 45 -27.00 1.81 -11.71
C GLU A 45 -27.68 1.37 -13.00
N ASN A 46 -26.95 0.66 -13.88
CA ASN A 46 -27.42 0.20 -15.18
C ASN A 46 -27.95 -1.25 -15.18
N THR A 47 -28.05 -1.91 -14.02
CA THR A 47 -28.46 -3.31 -13.92
C THR A 47 -29.88 -3.45 -13.38
N ALA A 48 -30.75 -4.16 -14.11
CA ALA A 48 -32.11 -4.49 -13.67
C ALA A 48 -32.27 -5.91 -13.10
N ASP A 49 -31.27 -6.78 -13.29
CA ASP A 49 -31.26 -8.15 -12.78
C ASP A 49 -30.94 -8.17 -11.26
N PRO A 50 -31.87 -8.63 -10.40
CA PRO A 50 -31.66 -8.65 -8.95
C PRO A 50 -30.47 -9.49 -8.49
N ALA A 51 -30.17 -10.60 -9.18
CA ALA A 51 -29.05 -11.47 -8.80
C ALA A 51 -27.72 -10.76 -9.06
N ARG A 52 -27.58 -10.15 -10.24
CA ARG A 52 -26.41 -9.34 -10.60
C ARG A 52 -26.29 -8.08 -9.75
N MET A 53 -27.39 -7.42 -9.39
CA MET A 53 -27.36 -6.28 -8.46
C MET A 53 -26.83 -6.69 -7.08
N HIS A 54 -27.21 -7.87 -6.58
CA HIS A 54 -26.70 -8.38 -5.31
C HIS A 54 -25.18 -8.57 -5.35
N ASP A 55 -24.67 -9.21 -6.42
CA ASP A 55 -23.23 -9.43 -6.60
C ASP A 55 -22.47 -8.10 -6.71
N LEU A 56 -22.95 -7.16 -7.52
CA LEU A 56 -22.35 -5.83 -7.67
C LEU A 56 -22.31 -5.06 -6.33
N LYS A 57 -23.35 -5.16 -5.50
CA LYS A 57 -23.35 -4.56 -4.15
C LYS A 57 -22.29 -5.19 -3.24
N GLN A 58 -22.09 -6.51 -3.31
CA GLN A 58 -21.03 -7.19 -2.56
C GLN A 58 -19.64 -6.74 -3.03
N GLN A 59 -19.45 -6.61 -4.34
CA GLN A 59 -18.20 -6.10 -4.92
C GLN A 59 -17.92 -4.66 -4.48
N LEU A 60 -18.93 -3.78 -4.51
CA LEU A 60 -18.83 -2.39 -4.05
C LEU A 60 -18.39 -2.32 -2.58
N GLN A 61 -19.03 -3.10 -1.70
CA GLN A 61 -18.64 -3.19 -0.28
C GLN A 61 -17.22 -3.72 -0.10
N LYS A 62 -16.80 -4.70 -0.91
CA LYS A 62 -15.43 -5.23 -0.90
C LYS A 62 -14.41 -4.16 -1.28
N PHE A 63 -14.65 -3.38 -2.34
CA PHE A 63 -13.74 -2.31 -2.74
C PHE A 63 -13.70 -1.17 -1.73
N THR A 64 -14.85 -0.77 -1.17
CA THR A 64 -14.90 0.23 -0.10
C THR A 64 -14.05 -0.19 1.12
N ARG A 65 -14.17 -1.44 1.58
CA ARG A 65 -13.33 -1.96 2.69
C ARG A 65 -11.84 -1.94 2.34
N LYS A 66 -11.47 -2.34 1.12
CA LYS A 66 -10.08 -2.32 0.67
C LYS A 66 -9.50 -0.90 0.63
N LEU A 67 -10.28 0.09 0.18
CA LEU A 67 -9.87 1.49 0.18
C LEU A 67 -9.66 2.02 1.61
N GLN A 68 -10.50 1.63 2.56
CA GLN A 68 -10.30 1.97 3.97
C GLN A 68 -8.98 1.40 4.53
N TYR A 69 -8.67 0.14 4.22
CA TYR A 69 -7.39 -0.45 4.64
C TYR A 69 -6.19 0.23 3.99
N LEU A 70 -6.27 0.57 2.70
CA LEU A 70 -5.19 1.29 2.01
C LEU A 70 -4.94 2.66 2.61
N HIS A 71 -6.00 3.37 3.04
CA HIS A 71 -5.85 4.64 3.73
C HIS A 71 -5.10 4.50 5.06
N LEU A 72 -5.39 3.45 5.85
CA LEU A 72 -4.65 3.18 7.09
C LEU A 72 -3.19 2.81 6.83
N LEU A 73 -2.94 2.04 5.77
CA LEU A 73 -1.59 1.66 5.37
C LEU A 73 -0.78 2.86 4.88
N ASP A 74 -1.39 3.78 4.16
CA ASP A 74 -0.78 5.03 3.71
C ASP A 74 -0.30 5.89 4.89
N HIS A 75 -1.14 6.09 5.91
CA HIS A 75 -0.75 6.77 7.16
C HIS A 75 0.39 6.06 7.91
N SER A 76 0.35 4.73 7.94
CA SER A 76 1.37 3.92 8.62
C SER A 76 2.72 4.05 7.92
N ILE A 77 2.71 4.08 6.59
CA ILE A 77 3.91 4.27 5.78
C ILE A 77 4.44 5.68 5.88
N ALA A 78 3.58 6.70 5.85
CA ALA A 78 4.00 8.08 6.06
C ALA A 78 4.73 8.22 7.42
N SER A 79 4.23 7.55 8.46
CA SER A 79 4.90 7.50 9.77
C SER A 79 6.25 6.80 9.70
N ALA A 80 6.34 5.65 9.01
CA ALA A 80 7.60 4.93 8.81
C ALA A 80 8.62 5.76 8.00
N ASP A 81 8.16 6.49 7.00
CA ASP A 81 9.00 7.36 6.16
C ASP A 81 9.62 8.48 6.99
N VAL A 82 8.82 9.15 7.85
CA VAL A 82 9.34 10.16 8.80
C VAL A 82 10.43 9.57 9.72
N ILE A 83 10.18 8.40 10.29
CA ILE A 83 11.14 7.71 11.17
C ILE A 83 12.45 7.42 10.41
N LEU A 84 12.36 6.91 9.17
CA LEU A 84 13.52 6.59 8.34
C LEU A 84 14.32 7.81 7.84
N HIS A 85 13.79 9.02 8.03
CA HIS A 85 14.46 10.28 7.68
C HIS A 85 14.90 11.09 8.92
N THR A 86 14.66 10.58 10.13
CA THR A 86 15.05 11.22 11.39
C THR A 86 16.49 10.82 11.76
N GLU A 87 17.35 11.79 12.09
CA GLU A 87 18.79 11.56 12.32
C GLU A 87 19.06 10.49 13.38
N GLU A 88 18.35 10.55 14.51
CA GLU A 88 18.50 9.60 15.62
C GLU A 88 18.20 8.15 15.20
N MET A 89 17.26 7.98 14.27
CA MET A 89 16.87 6.65 13.79
C MET A 89 17.78 6.18 12.66
N ILE A 90 18.26 7.08 11.80
CA ILE A 90 19.28 6.78 10.80
C ILE A 90 20.53 6.21 11.49
N ASP A 91 20.95 6.83 12.58
CA ASP A 91 22.09 6.35 13.38
C ASP A 91 21.82 4.97 13.99
N GLU A 92 20.63 4.71 14.52
CA GLU A 92 20.25 3.39 15.06
C GLU A 92 20.27 2.31 13.95
N PHE A 93 19.76 2.63 12.76
CA PHE A 93 19.74 1.69 11.64
C PHE A 93 21.15 1.42 11.09
N ASN A 94 22.03 2.42 11.05
CA ASN A 94 23.41 2.28 10.56
C ASN A 94 24.37 1.69 11.60
N SER A 95 24.13 1.89 12.91
CA SER A 95 24.98 1.39 14.00
C SER A 95 24.99 -0.14 14.11
N SER A 96 24.00 -0.81 13.51
CA SER A 96 23.94 -2.27 13.45
C SER A 96 24.96 -2.89 12.47
N GLU A 97 25.51 -2.13 11.52
CA GLU A 97 26.56 -2.61 10.61
C GLU A 97 27.97 -2.58 11.22
N ASN A 98 28.17 -1.89 12.35
CA ASN A 98 29.51 -1.60 12.89
C ASN A 98 29.89 -2.36 14.19
N LYS A 99 29.14 -3.41 14.57
CA LYS A 99 29.50 -4.28 15.71
C LYS A 99 30.57 -5.33 15.38
N GLY A 100 31.56 -4.95 14.57
CA GLY A 100 32.61 -5.83 14.04
C GLY A 100 34.04 -5.53 14.52
N GLU A 101 34.30 -4.45 15.27
CA GLU A 101 35.66 -4.17 15.74
C GLU A 101 35.79 -4.34 17.25
N PRO A 102 36.61 -5.31 17.72
CA PRO A 102 36.97 -5.37 19.12
C PRO A 102 37.93 -4.23 19.43
N LEU A 103 37.60 -3.43 20.45
CA LEU A 103 38.50 -2.45 21.05
C LEU A 103 39.81 -3.15 21.43
N LYS A 104 40.88 -2.87 20.68
CA LYS A 104 42.24 -3.24 21.09
C LYS A 104 42.71 -2.23 22.12
N ASN A 105 42.83 -2.70 23.36
CA ASN A 105 43.58 -2.03 24.43
C ASN A 105 45.07 -1.93 24.09
#